data_AF-A0A6N7V093-F1
#
_entry.id   AF-A0A6N7V093-F1
#
_cell.length_a   1.000
_cell.length_b   1.000
_cell.length_c   1.000
_cell.angle_alpha   90.00
_cell.angle_beta   90.00
_cell.angle_gamma   90.00
#
_symmetry.space_group_name_H-M   'P 1'
#
loop_
_entity.id
_entity.type
_entity.pdbx_description
1 polymer ?
#
loop_
_entity_poly.entity_id
_entity_poly.type
_entity_poly.pdbx_seq_one_letter_code
_entity_poly.pdbx_strand_id
1 'polypeptide(L)'
;MSWAERAYEYRTNGKRKQEDAEDIANRLIQRRNNLFERISKISNHKELVALNKELKALEADGYTDKNDLTMLRKQMKERVQELKQTLATNREEIVKKQDSLKKERYSESIETLTQVNAEADSILLRLLVQLSKDNVKNKVIVSDMMKRQDRATSVAIMKLSQMPVYEGLITPRMKENLLVLSKSDAEIKWQEKQNNRVAEVGKELADITMKRFMLDKAEAVIFPKENVMFE
;
A
#
# COMPACT_ATOMS: atom_id res chain seq x y z
N MET A 1 -41.10 -14.26 -56.91
CA MET A 1 -39.85 -14.74 -56.28
C MET A 1 -40.17 -15.44 -54.98
N SER A 2 -39.88 -16.74 -54.92
CA SER A 2 -40.08 -17.58 -53.75
C SER A 2 -39.09 -17.24 -52.63
N TRP A 3 -39.46 -17.50 -51.37
CA TRP A 3 -38.56 -17.37 -50.22
C TRP A 3 -37.29 -18.23 -50.37
N ALA A 4 -37.41 -19.35 -51.08
CA ALA A 4 -36.29 -20.22 -51.43
C ALA A 4 -35.33 -19.57 -52.46
N GLU A 5 -35.84 -18.78 -53.40
CA GLU A 5 -35.01 -18.01 -54.36
C GLU A 5 -34.24 -16.89 -53.66
N ARG A 6 -34.87 -16.17 -52.72
CA ARG A 6 -34.19 -15.15 -51.90
C ARG A 6 -33.10 -15.75 -51.00
N ALA A 7 -33.38 -16.90 -50.40
CA ALA A 7 -32.41 -17.60 -49.56
C ALA A 7 -31.24 -18.17 -50.39
N TYR A 8 -31.51 -18.62 -51.61
CA TYR A 8 -30.46 -19.04 -52.55
C TYR A 8 -29.61 -17.86 -52.99
N GLU A 9 -30.19 -16.72 -53.40
CA GLU A 9 -29.44 -15.51 -53.75
C GLU A 9 -28.57 -14.99 -52.61
N TYR A 10 -29.06 -14.99 -51.37
CA TYR A 10 -28.24 -14.61 -50.20
C TYR A 10 -27.09 -15.58 -49.94
N ARG A 11 -27.28 -16.88 -50.22
CA ARG A 11 -26.28 -17.94 -50.01
C ARG A 11 -25.28 -18.04 -51.16
N THR A 12 -25.67 -17.72 -52.40
CA THR A 12 -24.83 -17.77 -53.59
C THR A 12 -24.13 -16.44 -53.89
N ASN A 13 -24.74 -15.30 -53.53
CA ASN A 13 -24.09 -13.98 -53.56
C ASN A 13 -23.27 -13.69 -52.30
N GLY A 14 -23.22 -14.63 -51.34
CA GLY A 14 -22.23 -14.69 -50.26
C GLY A 14 -20.80 -14.96 -50.74
N LYS A 15 -20.43 -14.52 -51.96
CA LYS A 15 -19.03 -14.28 -52.30
C LYS A 15 -18.55 -13.26 -51.29
N ARG A 16 -17.62 -13.64 -50.42
CA ARG A 16 -16.81 -12.68 -49.66
C ARG A 16 -16.46 -11.57 -50.64
N LYS A 17 -16.99 -10.35 -50.45
CA LYS A 17 -16.47 -9.18 -51.15
C LYS A 17 -14.97 -9.22 -50.86
N GLN A 18 -14.18 -9.48 -51.88
CA GLN A 18 -12.75 -9.38 -51.80
C GLN A 18 -12.50 -7.95 -51.33
N GLU A 19 -11.97 -7.76 -50.12
CA GLU A 19 -11.68 -6.41 -49.62
C GLU A 19 -10.77 -5.75 -50.66
N ASP A 20 -11.21 -4.60 -51.18
CA ASP A 20 -10.39 -3.83 -52.10
C ASP A 20 -9.17 -3.31 -51.34
N ALA A 21 -8.06 -3.08 -52.05
CA ALA A 21 -6.81 -2.61 -51.41
C ALA A 21 -7.02 -1.31 -50.62
N GLU A 22 -7.94 -0.46 -51.07
CA GLU A 22 -8.36 0.78 -50.39
C GLU A 22 -9.10 0.50 -49.07
N ASP A 23 -9.97 -0.52 -49.02
CA ASP A 23 -10.68 -0.92 -47.80
C ASP A 23 -9.71 -1.45 -46.74
N ILE A 24 -8.72 -2.24 -47.17
CA ILE A 24 -7.66 -2.76 -46.29
C ILE A 24 -6.84 -1.58 -45.72
N ALA A 25 -6.43 -0.63 -46.55
CA ALA A 25 -5.69 0.54 -46.13
C ALA A 25 -6.49 1.40 -45.14
N ASN A 26 -7.77 1.67 -45.45
CA ASN A 26 -8.66 2.43 -44.57
C ASN A 26 -8.84 1.77 -43.20
N ARG A 27 -8.99 0.44 -43.15
CA ARG A 27 -9.09 -0.32 -41.90
C ARG A 27 -7.80 -0.20 -41.06
N LEU A 28 -6.64 -0.28 -41.69
CA LEU A 28 -5.35 -0.13 -40.99
C LEU A 28 -5.17 1.29 -40.45
N ILE A 29 -5.56 2.32 -41.20
CA ILE A 29 -5.54 3.72 -40.75
C ILE A 29 -6.48 3.94 -39.56
N GLN A 30 -7.69 3.36 -39.58
CA GLN A 30 -8.61 3.45 -38.44
C GLN A 30 -8.04 2.77 -37.20
N ARG A 31 -7.45 1.58 -37.34
CA ARG A 31 -6.76 0.89 -36.23
C ARG A 31 -5.62 1.74 -35.68
N ARG A 32 -4.82 2.35 -36.56
CA ARG A 32 -3.75 3.28 -36.18
C ARG A 32 -4.29 4.47 -35.38
N ASN A 33 -5.37 5.11 -35.84
CA ASN A 33 -5.96 6.25 -35.14
C ASN A 33 -6.52 5.87 -33.76
N ASN A 34 -7.15 4.70 -33.67
CA ASN A 34 -7.61 4.15 -32.39
C ASN A 34 -6.43 3.87 -31.44
N LEU A 35 -5.30 3.37 -31.94
CA LEU A 35 -4.08 3.20 -31.14
C LEU A 35 -3.56 4.54 -30.64
N PHE A 36 -3.44 5.54 -31.52
CA PHE A 36 -3.00 6.90 -31.16
C PHE A 36 -3.82 7.46 -29.99
N GLU A 37 -5.15 7.41 -30.08
CA GLU A 37 -6.02 7.88 -29.01
C GLU A 37 -5.83 7.09 -27.71
N ARG A 38 -5.75 5.77 -27.78
CA ARG A 38 -5.60 4.93 -26.60
C ARG A 38 -4.23 5.08 -25.94
N ILE A 39 -3.18 5.38 -26.70
CA ILE A 39 -1.84 5.65 -26.17
C ILE A 39 -1.87 6.86 -25.22
N SER A 40 -2.56 7.94 -25.59
CA SER A 40 -2.72 9.11 -24.71
C SER A 40 -3.41 8.81 -23.37
N LYS A 41 -4.20 7.72 -23.33
CA LYS A 41 -5.03 7.32 -22.19
C LYS A 41 -4.42 6.19 -21.37
N ILE A 42 -3.16 5.78 -21.63
CA ILE A 42 -2.51 4.75 -20.82
C ILE A 42 -2.47 5.21 -19.36
N SER A 43 -2.91 4.31 -18.49
CA SER A 43 -3.00 4.50 -17.04
C SER A 43 -2.21 3.45 -16.26
N ASN A 44 -1.92 2.29 -16.86
CA ASN A 44 -1.30 1.17 -16.18
C ASN A 44 -0.45 0.28 -17.11
N HIS A 45 0.33 -0.62 -16.49
CA HIS A 45 1.23 -1.52 -17.20
C HIS A 45 0.50 -2.54 -18.10
N LYS A 46 -0.73 -2.95 -17.76
CA LYS A 46 -1.49 -3.92 -18.57
C LYS A 46 -1.92 -3.31 -19.90
N GLU A 47 -2.40 -2.07 -19.86
CA GLU A 47 -2.74 -1.28 -21.05
C GLU A 47 -1.53 -1.07 -21.94
N LEU A 48 -0.37 -0.75 -21.34
CA LEU A 48 0.88 -0.60 -22.08
C LEU A 48 1.24 -1.89 -22.84
N VAL A 49 1.16 -3.05 -22.17
CA VAL A 49 1.44 -4.36 -22.79
C VAL A 49 0.43 -4.68 -23.89
N ALA A 50 -0.85 -4.41 -23.68
CA ALA A 50 -1.89 -4.64 -24.67
C ALA A 50 -1.68 -3.78 -25.93
N LEU A 51 -1.45 -2.48 -25.77
CA LEU A 51 -1.20 -1.56 -26.88
C LEU A 51 0.07 -1.92 -27.66
N ASN A 52 1.12 -2.39 -26.99
CA ASN A 52 2.32 -2.87 -27.69
C ASN A 52 2.04 -4.11 -28.54
N LYS A 53 1.20 -5.04 -28.05
CA LYS A 53 0.79 -6.21 -28.85
C LYS A 53 -0.02 -5.79 -30.08
N GLU A 54 -0.96 -4.86 -29.90
CA GLU A 54 -1.76 -4.33 -31.01
C GLU A 54 -0.92 -3.55 -32.02
N LEU A 55 0.09 -2.78 -31.57
CA LEU A 55 1.02 -2.09 -32.46
C LEU A 55 1.86 -3.08 -33.28
N LYS A 56 2.35 -4.16 -32.66
CA LYS A 56 3.05 -5.25 -33.38
C LYS A 56 2.13 -5.97 -34.38
N ALA A 57 0.86 -6.16 -34.03
CA ALA A 57 -0.13 -6.74 -34.94
C ALA A 57 -0.42 -5.82 -36.12
N LEU A 58 -0.50 -4.50 -35.91
CA LEU A 58 -0.68 -3.52 -36.99
C LEU A 58 0.49 -3.57 -37.98
N GLU A 59 1.73 -3.69 -37.49
CA GLU A 59 2.93 -3.86 -38.30
C GLU A 59 2.91 -5.18 -39.08
N ALA A 60 2.50 -6.29 -38.44
CA ALA A 60 2.37 -7.59 -39.07
C ALA A 60 1.24 -7.68 -40.12
N ASP A 61 0.16 -6.93 -39.92
CA ASP A 61 -1.00 -6.84 -40.83
C ASP A 61 -0.72 -5.97 -42.08
N GLY A 62 0.50 -5.44 -42.23
CA GLY A 62 0.97 -4.78 -43.45
C GLY A 62 0.92 -3.25 -43.44
N TYR A 63 0.82 -2.61 -42.28
CA TYR A 63 0.96 -1.15 -42.20
C TYR A 63 2.41 -0.71 -42.45
N THR A 64 2.65 0.02 -43.54
CA THR A 64 4.01 0.29 -44.06
C THR A 64 4.63 1.63 -43.66
N ASP A 65 3.87 2.55 -43.04
CA ASP A 65 4.42 3.85 -42.63
C ASP A 65 5.29 3.72 -41.37
N LYS A 66 6.60 3.61 -41.60
CA LYS A 66 7.61 3.48 -40.54
C LYS A 66 7.74 4.73 -39.66
N ASN A 67 7.54 5.92 -40.23
CA ASN A 67 7.67 7.17 -39.48
C ASN A 67 6.53 7.27 -38.47
N ASP A 68 5.33 6.92 -38.89
CA ASP A 68 4.16 6.93 -38.04
C ASP A 68 4.22 5.88 -36.92
N LEU A 69 4.64 4.65 -37.24
CA LEU A 69 4.89 3.62 -36.22
C LEU A 69 5.93 4.08 -35.18
N THR A 70 6.99 4.76 -35.63
CA THR A 70 8.01 5.33 -34.74
C THR A 70 7.44 6.43 -33.85
N MET A 71 6.57 7.28 -34.38
CA MET A 71 5.88 8.32 -33.63
C MET A 71 4.99 7.72 -32.54
N LEU A 72 4.19 6.68 -32.85
CA LEU A 72 3.35 5.99 -31.86
C LEU A 72 4.20 5.37 -30.74
N ARG A 73 5.32 4.72 -31.06
CA ARG A 73 6.26 4.18 -30.05
C ARG A 73 6.84 5.28 -29.17
N LYS A 74 7.22 6.41 -29.75
CA LYS A 74 7.74 7.57 -29.01
C LYS A 74 6.70 8.13 -28.04
N GLN A 75 5.46 8.32 -28.49
CA GLN A 75 4.37 8.78 -27.64
C GLN A 75 4.05 7.81 -26.51
N MET A 76 4.06 6.50 -26.78
CA MET A 76 3.93 5.50 -25.71
C MET A 76 5.03 5.65 -24.66
N LYS A 77 6.27 5.85 -25.08
CA LYS A 77 7.41 6.02 -24.19
C LYS A 77 7.29 7.30 -23.34
N GLU A 78 6.91 8.42 -23.96
CA GLU A 78 6.65 9.69 -23.28
C GLU A 78 5.54 9.53 -22.22
N ARG A 79 4.43 8.90 -22.59
CA ARG A 79 3.32 8.64 -21.66
C ARG A 79 3.74 7.76 -20.48
N VAL A 80 4.58 6.76 -20.72
CA VAL A 80 5.16 5.94 -19.64
C VAL A 80 6.01 6.78 -18.70
N GLN A 81 6.83 7.73 -19.21
CA GLN A 81 7.59 8.64 -18.36
C GLN A 81 6.70 9.56 -17.52
N GLU A 82 5.62 10.10 -18.09
CA GLU A 82 4.64 10.89 -17.35
C GLU A 82 4.01 10.09 -16.20
N LEU A 83 3.53 8.87 -16.48
CA LEU A 83 2.98 7.98 -15.45
C LEU A 83 4.01 7.68 -14.36
N LYS A 84 5.28 7.51 -14.75
CA LYS A 84 6.38 7.30 -13.83
C LYS A 84 6.58 8.51 -12.92
N GLN A 85 6.53 9.73 -13.44
CA GLN A 85 6.62 10.95 -12.64
C GLN A 85 5.43 11.07 -11.69
N THR A 86 4.19 10.87 -12.16
CA THR A 86 3.00 10.90 -11.30
C THR A 86 3.08 9.88 -10.16
N LEU A 87 3.51 8.65 -10.44
CA LEU A 87 3.69 7.62 -9.41
C LEU A 87 4.79 8.00 -8.40
N ALA A 88 5.85 8.69 -8.84
CA ALA A 88 6.90 9.17 -7.95
C ALA A 88 6.39 10.28 -7.01
N THR A 89 5.68 11.28 -7.54
CA THR A 89 5.05 12.34 -6.74
C THR A 89 4.07 11.77 -5.73
N ASN A 90 3.18 10.88 -6.15
CA ASN A 90 2.23 10.23 -5.25
C ASN A 90 2.94 9.42 -4.14
N ARG A 91 4.05 8.75 -4.47
CA ARG A 91 4.86 8.03 -3.47
C ARG A 91 5.45 9.00 -2.44
N GLU A 92 5.98 10.14 -2.86
CA GLU A 92 6.51 11.15 -1.94
C GLU A 92 5.44 11.70 -1.00
N GLU A 93 4.24 11.96 -1.51
CA GLU A 93 3.11 12.41 -0.69
C GLU A 93 2.71 11.36 0.36
N ILE A 94 2.63 10.09 -0.02
CA ILE A 94 2.33 9.00 0.91
C ILE A 94 3.42 8.86 1.98
N VAL A 95 4.70 8.98 1.59
CA VAL A 95 5.82 8.97 2.55
C VAL A 95 5.71 10.13 3.54
N LYS A 96 5.39 11.35 3.07
CA LYS A 96 5.13 12.50 3.96
C LYS A 96 3.98 12.23 4.93
N LYS A 97 2.88 11.62 4.46
CA LYS A 97 1.76 11.22 5.32
C LYS A 97 2.19 10.17 6.36
N GLN A 98 3.01 9.20 5.96
CA GLN A 98 3.55 8.20 6.88
C GLN A 98 4.42 8.83 7.97
N ASP A 99 5.26 9.80 7.60
CA ASP A 99 6.12 10.51 8.54
C ASP A 99 5.34 11.44 9.47
N SER A 100 4.27 12.07 9.00
CA SER A 100 3.38 12.85 9.88
C SER A 100 2.69 11.96 10.89
N LEU A 101 2.17 10.80 10.47
CA LEU A 101 1.54 9.82 11.38
C LEU A 101 2.51 9.33 12.46
N LYS A 102 3.77 9.05 12.10
CA LYS A 102 4.81 8.65 13.06
C LYS A 102 5.15 9.73 14.09
N LYS A 103 4.87 11.00 13.81
CA LYS A 103 5.11 12.13 14.72
C LYS A 103 3.92 12.41 15.65
N GLU A 104 2.72 11.95 15.29
CA GLU A 104 1.54 12.14 16.15
C GLU A 104 1.79 11.44 17.51
N ARG A 105 1.44 12.13 18.59
CA ARG A 105 1.56 11.64 19.97
C ARG A 105 0.24 11.84 20.68
N TYR A 106 -0.11 10.88 21.51
CA TYR A 106 -1.19 11.04 22.47
C TYR A 106 -0.64 11.77 23.70
N SER A 107 -1.37 12.77 24.17
CA SER A 107 -1.14 13.42 25.46
C SER A 107 -2.44 13.41 26.22
N GLU A 108 -2.39 12.91 27.45
CA GLU A 108 -3.50 13.01 28.39
C GLU A 108 -3.48 14.37 29.09
N SER A 109 -4.58 14.74 29.77
CA SER A 109 -4.61 15.97 30.57
C SER A 109 -3.69 15.84 31.78
N ILE A 110 -3.08 16.94 32.19
CA ILE A 110 -2.17 16.96 33.35
C ILE A 110 -2.93 16.51 34.61
N GLU A 111 -4.16 17.01 34.80
CA GLU A 111 -4.99 16.71 35.98
C GLU A 111 -5.27 15.22 36.18
N THR A 112 -5.60 14.50 35.11
CA THR A 112 -5.87 13.05 35.17
C THR A 112 -4.59 12.28 35.48
N LEU A 113 -3.45 12.69 34.89
CA LEU A 113 -2.15 12.11 35.20
C LEU A 113 -1.73 12.36 36.65
N THR A 114 -1.97 13.54 37.22
CA THR A 114 -1.69 13.81 38.63
C THR A 114 -2.54 12.95 39.54
N GLN A 115 -3.84 12.81 39.24
CA GLN A 115 -4.74 11.98 40.04
C GLN A 115 -4.30 10.51 40.04
N VAL A 116 -4.07 9.92 38.87
CA VAL A 116 -3.63 8.51 38.75
C VAL A 116 -2.28 8.30 39.44
N ASN A 117 -1.36 9.27 39.35
CA ASN A 117 -0.08 9.17 40.06
C ASN A 117 -0.24 9.22 41.57
N ALA A 118 -1.09 10.10 42.10
CA ALA A 118 -1.36 10.19 43.54
C ALA A 118 -2.00 8.90 44.07
N GLU A 119 -2.95 8.34 43.34
CA GLU A 119 -3.55 7.04 43.65
C GLU A 119 -2.49 5.92 43.62
N ALA A 120 -1.66 5.87 42.58
CA ALA A 120 -0.57 4.91 42.45
C ALA A 120 0.46 5.02 43.59
N ASP A 121 0.81 6.23 44.01
CA ASP A 121 1.75 6.46 45.12
C ASP A 121 1.16 5.96 46.45
N SER A 122 -0.13 6.18 46.68
CA SER A 122 -0.82 5.64 47.85
C SER A 122 -0.82 4.10 47.89
N ILE A 123 -0.99 3.46 46.73
CA ILE A 123 -0.97 2.00 46.57
C ILE A 123 0.46 1.48 46.76
N LEU A 124 1.46 2.16 46.19
CA LEU A 124 2.87 1.80 46.33
C LEU A 124 3.31 1.84 47.79
N LEU A 125 2.96 2.89 48.54
CA LEU A 125 3.27 2.99 49.97
C LEU A 125 2.65 1.83 50.76
N ARG A 126 1.40 1.47 50.46
CA ARG A 126 0.74 0.31 51.08
C ARG A 126 1.46 -0.99 50.76
N LEU A 127 1.91 -1.17 49.51
CA LEU A 127 2.70 -2.30 49.07
C LEU A 127 4.02 -2.38 49.84
N LEU A 128 4.78 -1.28 49.93
CA LEU A 128 6.06 -1.24 50.62
C LEU A 128 5.97 -1.62 52.09
N VAL A 129 4.88 -1.26 52.78
CA VAL A 129 4.63 -1.67 54.17
C VAL A 129 4.37 -3.18 54.30
N GLN A 130 3.83 -3.83 53.26
CA GLN A 130 3.54 -5.26 53.25
C GLN A 130 4.73 -6.12 52.83
N LEU A 131 5.71 -5.55 52.12
CA LEU A 131 6.89 -6.28 51.66
C LEU A 131 7.83 -6.60 52.82
N SER A 132 8.41 -7.80 52.76
CA SER A 132 9.32 -8.32 53.78
C SER A 132 10.70 -8.65 53.19
N LYS A 133 11.61 -9.21 53.98
CA LYS A 133 12.90 -9.73 53.46
C LYS A 133 12.74 -11.03 52.64
N ASP A 134 11.56 -11.65 52.64
CA ASP A 134 11.28 -12.90 51.94
C ASP A 134 10.77 -12.64 50.51
N ASN A 135 11.63 -12.93 49.53
CA ASN A 135 11.32 -12.73 48.12
C ASN A 135 10.19 -13.64 47.59
N VAL A 136 9.98 -14.83 48.16
CA VAL A 136 8.91 -15.73 47.70
C VAL A 136 7.57 -15.16 48.11
N LYS A 137 7.44 -14.71 49.36
CA LYS A 137 6.23 -14.04 49.85
C LYS A 137 5.94 -12.75 49.10
N ASN A 138 6.97 -11.93 48.85
CA ASN A 138 6.84 -10.69 48.10
C ASN A 138 6.32 -10.92 46.68
N LYS A 139 6.78 -11.97 45.99
CA LYS A 139 6.25 -12.36 44.67
C LYS A 139 4.77 -12.71 44.71
N VAL A 140 4.32 -13.41 45.75
CA VAL A 140 2.89 -13.74 45.93
C VAL A 140 2.06 -12.48 46.14
N ILE A 141 2.52 -11.55 46.99
CA ILE A 141 1.82 -10.28 47.26
C ILE A 141 1.68 -9.46 45.98
N VAL A 142 2.79 -9.27 45.24
CA VAL A 142 2.78 -8.52 43.97
C VAL A 142 1.88 -9.21 42.96
N SER A 143 1.96 -10.53 42.82
CA SER A 143 1.12 -11.28 41.89
C SER A 143 -0.37 -11.19 42.23
N ASP A 144 -0.73 -11.15 43.51
CA ASP A 144 -2.14 -11.01 43.91
C ASP A 144 -2.65 -9.59 43.63
N MET A 145 -1.82 -8.59 43.86
CA MET A 145 -2.14 -7.20 43.53
C MET A 145 -2.32 -7.01 42.01
N MET A 146 -1.48 -7.65 41.18
CA MET A 146 -1.61 -7.60 39.71
C MET A 146 -2.96 -8.13 39.20
N LYS A 147 -3.69 -8.96 39.97
CA LYS A 147 -5.02 -9.46 39.57
C LYS A 147 -6.10 -8.39 39.57
N ARG A 148 -5.89 -7.25 40.25
CA ARG A 148 -6.88 -6.17 40.37
C ARG A 148 -7.09 -5.40 39.06
N GLN A 149 -6.20 -5.56 38.08
CA GLN A 149 -6.27 -5.02 36.70
C GLN A 149 -6.53 -3.51 36.59
N ASP A 150 -6.32 -2.74 37.65
CA ASP A 150 -6.53 -1.30 37.62
C ASP A 150 -5.27 -0.53 37.21
N ARG A 151 -5.51 0.65 36.62
CA ARG A 151 -4.46 1.50 36.05
C ARG A 151 -3.48 2.00 37.13
N ALA A 152 -3.99 2.47 38.27
CA ALA A 152 -3.18 3.02 39.35
C ALA A 152 -2.29 1.96 40.00
N THR A 153 -2.81 0.75 40.24
CA THR A 153 -2.04 -0.42 40.70
C THR A 153 -0.97 -0.79 39.69
N SER A 154 -1.29 -0.76 38.40
CA SER A 154 -0.31 -1.09 37.36
C SER A 154 0.86 -0.11 37.37
N VAL A 155 0.58 1.19 37.49
CA VAL A 155 1.59 2.24 37.67
C VAL A 155 2.40 2.03 38.96
N ALA A 156 1.74 1.72 40.08
CA ALA A 156 2.38 1.49 41.37
C ALA A 156 3.37 0.31 41.33
N ILE A 157 2.96 -0.81 40.75
CA ILE A 157 3.81 -2.01 40.60
C ILE A 157 4.96 -1.73 39.63
N MET A 158 4.73 -0.93 38.58
CA MET A 158 5.77 -0.54 37.65
C MET A 158 6.82 0.37 38.32
N LYS A 159 6.40 1.32 39.16
CA LYS A 159 7.28 2.13 40.03
C LYS A 159 8.06 1.24 41.01
N LEU A 160 7.43 0.24 41.63
CA LEU A 160 8.12 -0.73 42.49
C LEU A 160 9.23 -1.48 41.72
N SER A 161 8.97 -1.86 40.46
CA SER A 161 9.93 -2.57 39.61
C SER A 161 11.17 -1.76 39.22
N GLN A 162 11.10 -0.43 39.33
CA GLN A 162 12.22 0.49 39.07
C GLN A 162 13.14 0.62 40.29
N MET A 163 12.71 0.15 41.47
CA MET A 163 13.54 0.14 42.66
C MET A 163 14.51 -1.05 42.62
N PRO A 164 15.84 -0.85 42.76
CA PRO A 164 16.82 -1.93 42.63
C PRO A 164 16.57 -3.12 43.56
N VAL A 165 16.05 -2.85 44.77
CA VAL A 165 15.77 -3.88 45.78
C VAL A 165 14.62 -4.81 45.37
N TYR A 166 13.74 -4.36 44.48
CA TYR A 166 12.51 -5.07 44.09
C TYR A 166 12.46 -5.44 42.60
N GLU A 167 13.50 -5.13 41.84
CA GLU A 167 13.57 -5.40 40.40
C GLU A 167 13.30 -6.89 40.08
N GLY A 168 13.85 -7.80 40.90
CA GLY A 168 13.70 -9.25 40.74
C GLY A 168 12.30 -9.81 41.10
N LEU A 169 11.38 -8.97 41.57
CA LEU A 169 10.00 -9.39 41.88
C LEU A 169 9.12 -9.48 40.63
N ILE A 170 9.46 -8.74 39.57
CA ILE A 170 8.61 -8.57 38.38
C ILE A 170 9.39 -8.96 37.14
N THR A 171 8.89 -9.96 36.42
CA THR A 171 9.52 -10.46 35.19
C THR A 171 9.36 -9.46 34.03
N PRO A 172 10.21 -9.51 33.00
CA PRO A 172 10.06 -8.67 31.81
C PRO A 172 8.66 -8.77 31.16
N ARG A 173 8.13 -9.99 31.04
CA ARG A 173 6.78 -10.24 30.52
C ARG A 173 5.67 -9.59 31.36
N MET A 174 5.85 -9.55 32.68
CA MET A 174 4.92 -8.84 33.57
C MET A 174 5.00 -7.33 33.37
N LYS A 175 6.20 -6.78 33.16
CA LYS A 175 6.37 -5.34 32.86
C LYS A 175 5.65 -4.93 31.57
N GLU A 176 5.71 -5.76 30.53
CA GLU A 176 4.98 -5.53 29.27
C GLU A 176 3.46 -5.48 29.49
N ASN A 177 2.91 -6.43 30.25
CA ASN A 177 1.47 -6.44 30.57
C ASN A 177 1.06 -5.23 31.41
N LEU A 178 1.87 -4.86 32.41
CA LEU A 178 1.63 -3.68 33.26
C LEU A 178 1.67 -2.39 32.45
N LEU A 179 2.56 -2.31 31.44
CA LEU A 179 2.62 -1.17 30.54
C LEU A 179 1.31 -1.00 29.77
N VAL A 180 0.72 -2.10 29.27
CA VAL A 180 -0.57 -2.05 28.58
C VAL A 180 -1.68 -1.60 29.55
N LEU A 181 -1.74 -2.15 30.76
CA LEU A 181 -2.75 -1.81 31.77
C LEU A 181 -2.59 -0.40 32.36
N SER A 182 -1.39 0.18 32.27
CA SER A 182 -1.13 1.55 32.76
C SER A 182 -1.65 2.66 31.83
N LYS A 183 -1.98 2.30 30.58
CA LYS A 183 -2.52 3.23 29.59
C LYS A 183 -3.97 3.57 29.90
N SER A 184 -4.39 4.76 29.50
CA SER A 184 -5.82 5.11 29.57
C SER A 184 -6.60 4.46 28.42
N ASP A 185 -7.90 4.24 28.61
CA ASP A 185 -8.77 3.73 27.53
C ASP A 185 -8.72 4.63 26.28
N ALA A 186 -8.59 5.93 26.48
CA ALA A 186 -8.45 6.90 25.41
C ALA A 186 -7.11 6.75 24.68
N GLU A 187 -6.01 6.48 25.39
CA GLU A 187 -4.72 6.17 24.78
C GLU A 187 -4.76 4.87 23.98
N ILE A 188 -5.39 3.82 24.52
CA ILE A 188 -5.54 2.52 23.84
C ILE A 188 -6.32 2.70 22.53
N LYS A 189 -7.50 3.34 22.60
CA LYS A 189 -8.32 3.63 21.40
C LYS A 189 -7.58 4.51 20.39
N TRP A 190 -6.80 5.48 20.86
CA TRP A 190 -5.97 6.30 19.99
C TRP A 190 -4.88 5.47 19.31
N GLN A 191 -4.19 4.58 20.04
CA GLN A 191 -3.16 3.69 19.49
C GLN A 191 -3.74 2.72 18.45
N GLU A 192 -4.91 2.13 18.71
CA GLU A 192 -5.61 1.29 17.74
C GLU A 192 -5.94 2.06 16.46
N LYS A 193 -6.49 3.27 16.60
CA LYS A 193 -6.80 4.14 15.45
C LYS A 193 -5.54 4.53 14.68
N GLN A 194 -4.44 4.84 15.37
CA GLN A 194 -3.16 5.13 14.74
C GLN A 194 -2.59 3.93 13.99
N ASN A 195 -2.61 2.74 14.61
CA ASN A 195 -2.14 1.51 13.98
C ASN A 195 -2.92 1.22 12.69
N ASN A 196 -4.25 1.41 12.70
CA ASN A 196 -5.09 1.26 11.52
C ASN A 196 -4.70 2.25 10.42
N ARG A 197 -4.55 3.55 10.75
CA ARG A 197 -4.11 4.59 9.80
C ARG A 197 -2.73 4.28 9.22
N VAL A 198 -1.79 3.83 10.05
CA VAL A 198 -0.43 3.45 9.62
C VAL A 198 -0.49 2.25 8.67
N ALA A 199 -1.33 1.26 8.97
CA ALA A 199 -1.52 0.09 8.11
C ALA A 199 -2.15 0.47 6.75
N GLU A 200 -3.14 1.36 6.73
CA GLU A 200 -3.76 1.88 5.50
C GLU A 200 -2.74 2.61 4.63
N VAL A 201 -1.99 3.57 5.19
CA VAL A 201 -0.92 4.28 4.47
C VAL A 201 0.17 3.32 3.99
N GLY A 202 0.50 2.29 4.77
CA GLY A 202 1.41 1.23 4.37
C GLY A 202 0.93 0.44 3.15
N LYS A 203 -0.37 0.12 3.09
CA LYS A 203 -1.00 -0.53 1.92
C LYS A 203 -0.95 0.36 0.69
N GLU A 204 -1.32 1.63 0.82
CA GLU A 204 -1.24 2.60 -0.30
C GLU A 204 0.19 2.72 -0.85
N LEU A 205 1.19 2.79 0.03
CA LEU A 205 2.59 2.85 -0.36
C LEU A 205 3.04 1.60 -1.13
N ALA A 206 2.64 0.42 -0.64
CA ALA A 206 2.92 -0.84 -1.30
C ALA A 206 2.26 -0.91 -2.69
N ASP A 207 1.01 -0.48 -2.82
CA ASP A 207 0.28 -0.47 -4.09
C ASP A 207 0.94 0.44 -5.12
N ILE A 208 1.34 1.65 -4.74
CA ILE A 208 2.05 2.56 -5.65
C ILE A 208 3.42 2.00 -6.04
N THR A 209 4.15 1.45 -5.08
CA THR A 209 5.46 0.82 -5.34
C THR A 209 5.32 -0.35 -6.32
N MET A 210 4.28 -1.19 -6.16
CA MET A 210 4.02 -2.30 -7.06
C MET A 210 3.61 -1.83 -8.46
N LYS A 211 2.73 -0.81 -8.55
CA LYS A 211 2.36 -0.20 -9.84
C LYS A 211 3.58 0.31 -10.59
N ARG A 212 4.49 0.99 -9.89
CA ARG A 212 5.75 1.48 -10.47
C ARG A 212 6.65 0.34 -10.93
N PHE A 213 6.86 -0.67 -10.09
CA PHE A 213 7.69 -1.82 -10.42
C PHE A 213 7.19 -2.58 -11.65
N MET A 214 5.88 -2.82 -11.73
CA MET A 214 5.28 -3.51 -12.87
C MET A 214 5.36 -2.66 -14.15
N LEU A 215 5.27 -1.33 -14.03
CA LEU A 215 5.48 -0.41 -15.15
C LEU A 215 6.92 -0.44 -15.65
N ASP A 216 7.91 -0.41 -14.74
CA ASP A 216 9.33 -0.51 -15.09
C ASP A 216 9.66 -1.85 -15.77
N LYS A 217 9.08 -2.96 -15.30
CA LYS A 217 9.20 -4.26 -15.97
C LYS A 217 8.62 -4.26 -17.37
N ALA A 218 7.41 -3.70 -17.54
CA ALA A 218 6.78 -3.62 -18.85
C ALA A 218 7.58 -2.72 -19.80
N GLU A 219 8.08 -1.58 -19.31
CA GLU A 219 8.94 -0.67 -20.08
C GLU A 219 10.21 -1.36 -20.56
N ALA A 220 10.92 -2.10 -19.69
CA ALA A 220 12.15 -2.79 -20.06
C ALA A 220 11.97 -3.84 -21.17
N VAL A 221 10.81 -4.51 -21.21
CA VAL A 221 10.48 -5.50 -22.25
C VAL A 221 10.04 -4.83 -23.56
N ILE A 222 9.32 -3.72 -23.48
CA ILE A 222 8.72 -3.05 -24.64
C ILE A 222 9.70 -2.08 -25.30
N PHE A 223 10.49 -1.38 -24.50
CA PHE A 223 11.51 -0.43 -24.91
C PHE A 223 12.87 -0.89 -24.37
N PRO A 224 13.44 -1.98 -24.90
CA PRO A 224 14.78 -2.40 -24.52
C PRO A 224 15.73 -1.23 -24.79
N LYS A 225 16.56 -0.89 -23.80
CA LYS A 225 17.68 0.01 -24.07
C LYS A 225 18.53 -0.70 -25.11
N GLU A 226 18.76 -0.07 -26.26
CA GLU A 226 19.77 -0.55 -27.20
C GLU A 226 21.06 -0.74 -26.38
N ASN A 227 21.61 -1.96 -26.41
CA ASN A 227 22.94 -2.19 -25.89
C ASN A 227 23.85 -1.28 -26.72
N VAL A 228 24.32 -0.20 -26.09
CA VAL A 228 25.48 0.53 -26.59
C VAL A 228 26.64 -0.46 -26.48
N MET A 229 26.84 -1.23 -27.55
CA MET A 229 28.08 -1.93 -27.79
C MET A 229 29.09 -0.81 -28.02
N PHE A 230 29.88 -0.51 -26.97
CA PHE A 230 31.10 0.26 -27.16
C PHE A 230 32.02 -0.59 -28.02
N GLU A 231 32.19 -0.18 -29.28
CA GLU A 231 33.35 -0.56 -30.11
C GLU A 231 34.62 0.10 -29.55
#